data_AF-A0A0F8XRG3-F1
#
_entry.id   AF-A0A0F8XRG3-F1
#
_cell.length_a   1.000
_cell.length_b   1.000
_cell.length_c   1.000
_cell.angle_alpha   90.00
_cell.angle_beta   90.00
_cell.angle_gamma   90.00
#
_symmetry.space_group_name_H-M   'P 1'
#
loop_
_entity.id
_entity.type
_entity.pdbx_description
1 polymer ?
#
loop_
_entity_poly.entity_id
_entity_poly.type
_entity_poly.pdbx_seq_one_letter_code
_entity_poly.pdbx_strand_id
1 'polypeptide(L)'
;NNDALQKRLLAYHEMNHLVQIEYDTSWTAGLYGEGLPRTIEDRVDTALDADTGHLFIPEVNDVIGTDNIRNKDLATLSYRTVLWWTWVMDQYRQGAGIDPPVTATNDVGWDALRDFYLEIATQPDDELGALSDTISSLGGSFRDDFIDYTLALYAYKFNPTDPRLGFLDAEINATAGLSGHTVISGAGAWTTDSPDMDPRSSRYWEFSPANQGDYVSFTFDGRGKPYGFSVMTVDGGNLDRRWTSYSDTFTRTVRSADLDRVVGVVSAFDQTGLVDVSYGYVQPAINIKDPTSSAFEMVGMADDPRSFLVRLDVDGKDGAAVAGLTKDEFTVT
;
A
#
# COMPACT_ATOMS: atom_id res chain seq x y z
N ASN A 1 -37.65 -12.69 10.56
CA ASN A 1 -36.84 -11.66 9.90
C ASN A 1 -37.22 -11.60 8.43
N ASN A 2 -37.78 -10.48 7.95
CA ASN A 2 -38.29 -10.30 6.58
C ASN A 2 -37.42 -9.37 5.74
N ASP A 3 -36.14 -9.29 6.07
CA ASP A 3 -35.18 -8.55 5.28
C ASP A 3 -34.91 -9.29 3.97
N ALA A 4 -35.42 -8.73 2.87
CA ALA A 4 -35.24 -9.29 1.54
C ALA A 4 -33.82 -9.06 1.00
N LEU A 5 -33.13 -8.03 1.49
CA LEU A 5 -31.76 -7.74 1.07
C LEU A 5 -30.80 -8.71 1.75
N GLN A 6 -30.91 -8.91 3.06
CA GLN A 6 -30.14 -9.92 3.80
C GLN A 6 -30.30 -11.34 3.21
N LYS A 7 -31.51 -11.70 2.75
CA LYS A 7 -31.75 -13.01 2.11
C LYS A 7 -31.07 -13.13 0.75
N ARG A 8 -31.05 -12.05 -0.04
CA ARG A 8 -30.35 -12.02 -1.34
C ARG A 8 -28.84 -12.08 -1.15
N LEU A 9 -28.32 -11.26 -0.23
CA LEU A 9 -26.92 -11.28 0.18
C LEU A 9 -26.48 -12.70 0.52
N LEU A 10 -27.20 -13.37 1.44
CA LEU A 10 -26.87 -14.74 1.84
C LEU A 10 -26.99 -15.73 0.67
N ALA A 11 -27.98 -15.58 -0.20
CA ALA A 11 -28.11 -16.46 -1.37
C ALA A 11 -26.90 -16.35 -2.30
N TYR A 12 -26.44 -15.13 -2.61
CA TYR A 12 -25.27 -14.92 -3.47
C TYR A 12 -23.98 -15.41 -2.82
N HIS A 13 -23.82 -15.16 -1.52
CA HIS A 13 -22.70 -15.66 -0.73
C HIS A 13 -22.58 -17.18 -0.81
N GLU A 14 -23.64 -17.89 -0.44
CA GLU A 14 -23.66 -19.35 -0.39
C GLU A 14 -23.62 -19.98 -1.80
N MET A 15 -24.16 -19.31 -2.81
CA MET A 15 -24.00 -19.75 -4.19
C MET A 15 -22.55 -19.69 -4.65
N ASN A 16 -21.73 -18.76 -4.15
CA ASN A 16 -20.32 -18.76 -4.47
C ASN A 16 -19.60 -19.97 -3.87
N HIS A 17 -19.93 -20.40 -2.64
CA HIS A 17 -19.38 -21.65 -2.09
C HIS A 17 -19.71 -22.88 -2.95
N LEU A 18 -20.90 -22.93 -3.58
CA LEU A 18 -21.21 -24.00 -4.53
C LEU A 18 -20.30 -23.97 -5.77
N VAL A 19 -19.93 -22.77 -6.24
CA VAL A 19 -18.94 -22.60 -7.32
C VAL A 19 -17.57 -23.05 -6.85
N GLN A 20 -17.12 -22.62 -5.66
CA GLN A 20 -15.83 -23.03 -5.09
C GLN A 20 -15.70 -24.55 -5.04
N ILE A 21 -16.72 -25.27 -4.55
CA ILE A 21 -16.73 -26.73 -4.43
C ILE A 21 -16.60 -27.44 -5.79
N GLU A 22 -17.08 -26.84 -6.89
CA GLU A 22 -16.94 -27.41 -8.23
C GLU A 22 -15.48 -27.43 -8.70
N TYR A 23 -14.68 -26.44 -8.28
CA TYR A 23 -13.28 -26.32 -8.67
C TYR A 23 -12.31 -26.89 -7.64
N ASP A 24 -12.64 -26.84 -6.36
CA ASP A 24 -11.81 -27.31 -5.26
C ASP A 24 -12.67 -27.85 -4.10
N THR A 25 -12.66 -29.17 -3.92
CA THR A 25 -13.37 -29.84 -2.82
C THR A 25 -12.65 -29.78 -1.47
N SER A 26 -11.39 -29.34 -1.46
CA SER A 26 -10.52 -29.17 -0.29
C SER A 26 -10.55 -27.75 0.28
N TRP A 27 -11.35 -26.85 -0.31
CA TRP A 27 -11.37 -25.44 0.03
C TRP A 27 -11.54 -25.20 1.53
N THR A 28 -10.81 -24.20 2.02
CA THR A 28 -10.89 -23.76 3.41
C THR A 28 -11.52 -22.39 3.50
N ALA A 29 -12.03 -22.03 4.68
CA ALA A 29 -12.50 -20.68 4.97
C ALA A 29 -11.36 -19.63 4.99
N GLY A 30 -10.16 -19.94 4.49
CA GLY A 30 -8.94 -19.13 4.52
C GLY A 30 -8.90 -18.03 3.45
N LEU A 31 -7.93 -18.11 2.52
CA LEU A 31 -7.59 -17.00 1.61
C LEU A 31 -8.78 -16.58 0.76
N TYR A 32 -9.43 -17.54 0.11
CA TYR A 32 -10.50 -17.29 -0.86
C TYR A 32 -11.86 -17.80 -0.39
N GLY A 33 -11.92 -18.64 0.64
CA GLY A 33 -13.15 -19.30 1.06
C GLY A 33 -14.29 -18.34 1.40
N GLU A 34 -14.03 -17.31 2.21
CA GLU A 34 -15.11 -16.47 2.78
C GLU A 34 -15.04 -15.00 2.32
N GLY A 35 -13.84 -14.42 2.21
CA GLY A 35 -13.68 -13.04 1.77
C GLY A 35 -14.02 -12.82 0.29
N LEU A 36 -13.86 -13.84 -0.56
CA LEU A 36 -14.23 -13.77 -1.97
C LEU A 36 -15.77 -13.80 -2.13
N PRO A 37 -16.54 -14.73 -1.54
CA PRO A 37 -18.00 -14.61 -1.49
C PRO A 37 -18.48 -13.28 -0.91
N ARG A 38 -17.83 -12.77 0.14
CA ARG A 38 -18.14 -11.44 0.71
C ARG A 38 -17.97 -10.32 -0.33
N THR A 39 -16.90 -10.38 -1.13
CA THR A 39 -16.63 -9.42 -2.21
C THR A 39 -17.71 -9.47 -3.29
N ILE A 40 -18.24 -10.66 -3.56
CA ILE A 40 -19.28 -10.87 -4.58
C ILE A 40 -20.61 -10.27 -4.18
N GLU A 41 -20.96 -10.26 -2.89
CA GLU A 41 -22.22 -9.70 -2.41
C GLU A 41 -22.46 -8.27 -2.91
N ASP A 42 -21.41 -7.47 -2.92
CA ASP A 42 -21.38 -6.10 -3.41
C ASP A 42 -21.54 -6.05 -4.94
N ARG A 43 -20.90 -6.97 -5.66
CA ARG A 43 -20.75 -6.91 -7.13
C ARG A 43 -21.90 -7.49 -7.96
N VAL A 44 -22.96 -8.03 -7.35
CA VAL A 44 -24.00 -8.82 -8.05
C VAL A 44 -25.37 -8.13 -8.18
N ASP A 45 -25.68 -7.15 -7.34
CA ASP A 45 -26.99 -6.50 -7.31
C ASP A 45 -26.83 -5.03 -6.92
N THR A 46 -27.40 -4.11 -7.68
CA THR A 46 -27.32 -2.65 -7.44
C THR A 46 -27.86 -2.22 -6.08
N ALA A 47 -28.75 -3.01 -5.47
CA ALA A 47 -29.24 -2.74 -4.13
C ALA A 47 -28.31 -3.25 -3.03
N LEU A 48 -27.42 -4.20 -3.32
CA LEU A 48 -26.39 -4.67 -2.40
C LEU A 48 -25.14 -3.79 -2.47
N ASP A 49 -24.74 -3.41 -3.69
CA ASP A 49 -23.68 -2.43 -3.98
C ASP A 49 -23.90 -1.11 -3.22
N ALA A 50 -25.09 -0.52 -3.37
CA ALA A 50 -25.45 0.73 -2.67
C ALA A 50 -25.71 0.56 -1.15
N ASP A 51 -25.52 -0.64 -0.58
CA ASP A 51 -25.84 -0.92 0.82
C ASP A 51 -24.61 -0.88 1.73
N THR A 52 -24.54 0.16 2.55
CA THR A 52 -23.47 0.32 3.55
C THR A 52 -23.80 -0.32 4.91
N GLY A 53 -24.98 -0.92 5.05
CA GLY A 53 -25.53 -1.38 6.34
C GLY A 53 -25.31 -2.87 6.61
N HIS A 54 -25.07 -3.64 5.55
CA HIS A 54 -24.90 -5.08 5.58
C HIS A 54 -23.46 -5.47 5.29
N LEU A 55 -23.18 -6.75 5.53
CA LEU A 55 -21.92 -7.34 5.95
C LEU A 55 -20.66 -6.96 5.14
N PHE A 56 -20.73 -6.56 3.87
CA PHE A 56 -19.57 -6.12 3.08
C PHE A 56 -18.85 -4.90 3.67
N ILE A 57 -19.53 -3.78 3.86
CA ILE A 57 -18.90 -2.54 4.37
C ILE A 57 -18.40 -2.66 5.83
N PRO A 58 -19.08 -3.34 6.75
CA PRO A 58 -18.51 -3.69 8.05
C PRO A 58 -17.19 -4.47 7.95
N GLU A 59 -17.10 -5.45 7.05
CA GLU A 59 -15.88 -6.24 6.83
C GLU A 59 -14.74 -5.39 6.26
N VAL A 60 -15.04 -4.54 5.28
CA VAL A 60 -14.12 -3.51 4.75
C VAL A 60 -13.61 -2.59 5.87
N ASN A 61 -14.52 -2.05 6.68
CA ASN A 61 -14.17 -1.14 7.77
C ASN A 61 -13.33 -1.82 8.85
N ASP A 62 -13.53 -3.10 9.11
CA ASP A 62 -12.70 -3.85 10.05
C ASP A 62 -11.26 -3.96 9.54
N VAL A 63 -11.06 -4.30 8.26
CA VAL A 63 -9.72 -4.39 7.65
C VAL A 63 -9.01 -3.02 7.65
N ILE A 64 -9.71 -1.94 7.26
CA ILE A 64 -9.16 -0.58 7.19
C ILE A 64 -8.98 0.03 8.60
N GLY A 65 -9.85 -0.33 9.54
CA GLY A 65 -9.90 0.23 10.88
C GLY A 65 -9.00 -0.44 11.91
N THR A 66 -8.49 -1.65 11.62
CA THR A 66 -7.83 -2.49 12.63
C THR A 66 -6.44 -2.98 12.20
N ASP A 67 -5.39 -2.53 12.88
CA ASP A 67 -4.02 -3.01 12.64
C ASP A 67 -3.86 -4.51 12.91
N ASN A 68 -4.58 -5.06 13.90
CA ASN A 68 -4.54 -6.49 14.22
C ASN A 68 -5.05 -7.40 13.09
N ILE A 69 -5.79 -6.86 12.11
CA ILE A 69 -6.16 -7.63 10.92
C ILE A 69 -5.05 -7.53 9.89
N ARG A 70 -4.58 -6.31 9.61
CA ARG A 70 -3.54 -6.07 8.59
C ARG A 70 -2.18 -6.65 8.96
N ASN A 71 -1.89 -6.86 10.24
CA ASN A 71 -0.64 -7.45 10.71
C ASN A 71 -0.65 -8.99 10.77
N LYS A 72 -1.72 -9.63 10.28
CA LYS A 72 -1.86 -11.08 10.16
C LYS A 72 -1.69 -11.54 8.73
N ASP A 73 -1.39 -12.82 8.60
CA ASP A 73 -1.30 -13.47 7.30
C ASP A 73 -2.64 -13.47 6.58
N LEU A 74 -2.68 -12.76 5.44
CA LEU A 74 -3.83 -12.68 4.55
C LEU A 74 -4.45 -14.05 4.26
N ALA A 75 -3.63 -15.10 4.10
CA ALA A 75 -4.12 -16.45 3.79
C ALA A 75 -4.96 -17.08 4.92
N THR A 76 -4.93 -16.49 6.12
CA THR A 76 -5.63 -17.00 7.31
C THR A 76 -6.84 -16.15 7.72
N LEU A 77 -7.13 -15.07 6.98
CA LEU A 77 -8.03 -14.01 7.41
C LEU A 77 -9.51 -14.19 7.07
N SER A 78 -9.87 -15.25 6.33
CA SER A 78 -11.27 -15.58 6.05
C SER A 78 -12.05 -14.40 5.46
N TYR A 79 -13.19 -13.98 6.04
CA TYR A 79 -13.94 -12.81 5.59
C TYR A 79 -13.10 -11.54 5.44
N ARG A 80 -12.05 -11.39 6.26
CA ARG A 80 -11.18 -10.20 6.24
C ARG A 80 -10.23 -10.15 5.03
N THR A 81 -10.29 -11.12 4.11
CA THR A 81 -9.65 -11.02 2.78
C THR A 81 -10.49 -10.25 1.75
N VAL A 82 -11.68 -9.75 2.14
CA VAL A 82 -12.59 -9.01 1.25
C VAL A 82 -11.90 -7.91 0.44
N LEU A 83 -11.11 -7.04 1.07
CA LEU A 83 -10.46 -5.93 0.35
C LEU A 83 -9.37 -6.39 -0.60
N TRP A 84 -8.71 -7.52 -0.32
CA TRP A 84 -7.76 -8.10 -1.25
C TRP A 84 -8.47 -8.59 -2.50
N TRP A 85 -9.55 -9.33 -2.36
CA TRP A 85 -10.32 -9.84 -3.51
C TRP A 85 -11.00 -8.71 -4.28
N THR A 86 -11.55 -7.69 -3.60
CA THR A 86 -12.02 -6.45 -4.24
C THR A 86 -10.90 -5.82 -5.08
N TRP A 87 -9.71 -5.65 -4.51
CA TRP A 87 -8.57 -5.06 -5.22
C TRP A 87 -8.15 -5.89 -6.43
N VAL A 88 -8.03 -7.22 -6.30
CA VAL A 88 -7.68 -8.12 -7.42
C VAL A 88 -8.71 -8.02 -8.53
N MET A 89 -10.00 -8.08 -8.20
CA MET A 89 -11.09 -7.94 -9.17
C MET A 89 -11.07 -6.57 -9.85
N ASP A 90 -10.76 -5.50 -9.11
CA ASP A 90 -10.62 -4.17 -9.69
C ASP A 90 -9.43 -4.11 -10.66
N GLN A 91 -8.25 -4.58 -10.26
CA GLN A 91 -7.04 -4.43 -11.08
C GLN A 91 -7.04 -5.31 -12.33
N TYR A 92 -7.62 -6.51 -12.25
CA TYR A 92 -7.61 -7.48 -13.36
C TYR A 92 -8.95 -7.60 -14.10
N ARG A 93 -9.79 -6.57 -14.02
CA ARG A 93 -11.04 -6.49 -14.79
C ARG A 93 -10.81 -6.43 -16.30
N GLN A 94 -11.72 -7.02 -17.07
CA GLN A 94 -11.87 -6.70 -18.48
C GLN A 94 -12.86 -5.54 -18.66
N GLY A 95 -12.53 -4.58 -19.54
CA GLY A 95 -13.40 -3.45 -19.86
C GLY A 95 -13.13 -2.16 -19.07
N ALA A 96 -13.90 -1.11 -19.38
CA ALA A 96 -13.73 0.24 -18.84
C ALA A 96 -14.72 0.58 -17.71
N GLY A 97 -15.21 -0.43 -16.98
CA GLY A 97 -16.13 -0.23 -15.86
C GLY A 97 -15.54 0.71 -14.80
N ILE A 98 -16.38 1.59 -14.26
CA ILE A 98 -16.01 2.65 -13.30
C ILE A 98 -16.49 2.31 -11.89
N ASP A 99 -17.49 1.43 -11.75
CA ASP A 99 -18.12 1.05 -10.48
C ASP A 99 -18.76 -0.36 -10.63
N PRO A 100 -18.68 -1.26 -9.62
CA PRO A 100 -19.66 -2.34 -9.46
C PRO A 100 -21.10 -1.80 -9.32
N PRO A 101 -22.14 -2.66 -9.42
CA PRO A 101 -22.13 -4.11 -9.64
C PRO A 101 -22.11 -4.49 -11.13
N VAL A 102 -22.06 -5.79 -11.43
CA VAL A 102 -22.24 -6.31 -12.80
C VAL A 102 -23.64 -6.01 -13.31
N THR A 103 -23.66 -5.27 -14.41
CA THR A 103 -24.80 -5.06 -15.30
C THR A 103 -24.44 -5.66 -16.65
N ALA A 104 -25.39 -5.69 -17.59
CA ALA A 104 -25.12 -6.11 -18.97
C ALA A 104 -24.05 -5.27 -19.71
N THR A 105 -23.49 -4.24 -19.06
CA THR A 105 -22.51 -3.30 -19.62
C THR A 105 -21.16 -3.25 -18.89
N ASN A 106 -20.94 -4.00 -17.80
CA ASN A 106 -19.69 -4.01 -17.02
C ASN A 106 -19.40 -5.38 -16.36
N ASP A 107 -18.40 -6.11 -16.86
CA ASP A 107 -17.90 -7.35 -16.25
C ASP A 107 -16.68 -7.04 -15.35
N VAL A 108 -16.92 -6.43 -14.18
CA VAL A 108 -15.82 -5.97 -13.31
C VAL A 108 -15.21 -7.16 -12.54
N GLY A 109 -14.05 -7.64 -13.00
CA GLY A 109 -13.19 -8.58 -12.26
C GLY A 109 -13.60 -10.06 -12.26
N TRP A 110 -14.73 -10.40 -12.89
CA TRP A 110 -15.24 -11.78 -12.94
C TRP A 110 -14.40 -12.72 -13.78
N ASP A 111 -13.75 -12.21 -14.83
CA ASP A 111 -12.81 -13.01 -15.63
C ASP A 111 -11.58 -13.41 -14.81
N ALA A 112 -11.00 -12.49 -14.05
CA ALA A 112 -9.89 -12.79 -13.15
C ALA A 112 -10.28 -13.84 -12.09
N LEU A 113 -11.51 -13.75 -11.58
CA LEU A 113 -12.04 -14.74 -10.65
C LEU A 113 -12.21 -16.12 -11.32
N ARG A 114 -12.74 -16.16 -12.54
CA ARG A 114 -12.88 -17.40 -13.31
C ARG A 114 -11.51 -18.02 -13.58
N ASP A 115 -10.53 -17.21 -13.97
CA ASP A 115 -9.17 -17.69 -14.23
C ASP A 115 -8.54 -18.26 -12.96
N PHE A 116 -8.75 -17.62 -11.80
CA PHE A 116 -8.35 -18.17 -10.50
C PHE A 116 -9.02 -19.52 -10.20
N TYR A 117 -10.31 -19.66 -10.44
CA TYR A 117 -11.01 -20.94 -10.23
C TYR A 117 -10.52 -22.05 -11.16
N LEU A 118 -10.20 -21.72 -12.42
CA LEU A 118 -9.62 -22.67 -13.35
C LEU A 118 -8.22 -23.10 -12.90
N GLU A 119 -7.44 -22.16 -12.36
CA GLU A 119 -6.09 -22.43 -11.86
C GLU A 119 -6.13 -23.30 -10.60
N ILE A 120 -6.94 -22.96 -9.59
CA ILE A 120 -7.05 -23.74 -8.34
C ILE A 120 -7.53 -25.17 -8.60
N ALA A 121 -8.37 -25.41 -9.61
CA ALA A 121 -8.78 -26.76 -9.99
C ALA A 121 -7.62 -27.65 -10.48
N THR A 122 -6.51 -27.06 -10.93
CA THR A 122 -5.30 -27.80 -11.28
C THR A 122 -4.39 -28.06 -10.08
N GLN A 123 -4.55 -27.30 -8.99
CA GLN A 123 -3.72 -27.35 -7.78
C GLN A 123 -4.53 -27.04 -6.50
N PRO A 124 -5.53 -27.88 -6.15
CA PRO A 124 -6.56 -27.55 -5.15
C PRO A 124 -6.04 -27.36 -3.72
N ASP A 125 -4.86 -27.89 -3.38
CA ASP A 125 -4.25 -27.75 -2.06
C ASP A 125 -3.30 -26.54 -1.94
N ASP A 126 -3.12 -25.74 -3.01
CA ASP A 126 -2.21 -24.60 -3.06
C ASP A 126 -2.92 -23.31 -3.49
N GLU A 127 -3.76 -22.79 -2.59
CA GLU A 127 -4.54 -21.55 -2.80
C GLU A 127 -3.66 -20.35 -3.20
N LEU A 128 -2.47 -20.25 -2.61
CA LEU A 128 -1.52 -19.16 -2.85
C LEU A 128 -0.74 -19.35 -4.15
N GLY A 129 -0.31 -20.58 -4.45
CA GLY A 129 0.28 -20.93 -5.74
C GLY A 129 -0.68 -20.61 -6.88
N ALA A 130 -1.95 -21.04 -6.77
CA ALA A 130 -2.97 -20.76 -7.78
C ALA A 130 -3.21 -19.26 -7.99
N LEU A 131 -3.29 -18.49 -6.91
CA LEU A 131 -3.43 -17.04 -7.00
C LEU A 131 -2.20 -16.40 -7.66
N SER A 132 -1.00 -16.84 -7.30
CA SER A 132 0.25 -16.34 -7.88
C SER A 132 0.37 -16.66 -9.36
N ASP A 133 0.01 -17.87 -9.79
CA ASP A 133 0.03 -18.30 -11.19
C ASP A 133 -1.03 -17.56 -12.00
N THR A 134 -2.22 -17.36 -11.45
CA THR A 134 -3.29 -16.55 -12.06
C THR A 134 -2.81 -15.11 -12.30
N ILE A 135 -2.31 -14.44 -11.26
CA ILE A 135 -1.77 -13.07 -11.37
C ILE A 135 -0.64 -13.00 -12.41
N SER A 136 0.25 -13.99 -12.42
CA SER A 136 1.35 -14.06 -13.38
C SER A 136 0.84 -14.22 -14.82
N SER A 137 -0.21 -15.02 -15.04
CA SER A 137 -0.85 -15.20 -16.34
C SER A 137 -1.51 -13.92 -16.86
N LEU A 138 -1.97 -13.06 -15.95
CA LEU A 138 -2.56 -11.76 -16.23
C LEU A 138 -1.52 -10.64 -16.37
N GLY A 139 -0.23 -10.99 -16.32
CA GLY A 139 0.90 -10.08 -16.54
C GLY A 139 1.39 -9.34 -15.30
N GLY A 140 0.92 -9.72 -14.11
CA GLY A 140 1.36 -9.17 -12.85
C GLY A 140 2.33 -10.06 -12.10
N SER A 141 2.49 -9.77 -10.82
CA SER A 141 3.31 -10.52 -9.89
C SER A 141 2.66 -10.42 -8.52
N PHE A 142 2.40 -11.56 -7.85
CA PHE A 142 1.80 -11.53 -6.52
C PHE A 142 2.58 -10.60 -5.60
N ARG A 143 3.93 -10.58 -5.73
CA ARG A 143 4.82 -9.67 -5.00
C ARG A 143 4.45 -8.20 -5.14
N ASP A 144 4.44 -7.75 -6.36
CA ASP A 144 4.31 -6.32 -6.64
C ASP A 144 2.85 -5.89 -6.44
N ASP A 145 1.90 -6.79 -6.68
CA ASP A 145 0.47 -6.61 -6.44
C ASP A 145 0.11 -6.44 -4.96
N PHE A 146 0.62 -7.29 -4.07
CA PHE A 146 0.33 -7.11 -2.65
C PHE A 146 0.94 -5.81 -2.12
N ILE A 147 2.12 -5.40 -2.62
CA ILE A 147 2.68 -4.08 -2.24
C ILE A 147 1.74 -2.98 -2.72
N ASP A 148 1.26 -3.02 -3.95
CA ASP A 148 0.30 -2.02 -4.42
C ASP A 148 -1.00 -2.04 -3.61
N TYR A 149 -1.52 -3.22 -3.25
CA TYR A 149 -2.69 -3.38 -2.39
C TYR A 149 -2.49 -2.77 -1.00
N THR A 150 -1.38 -3.04 -0.32
CA THR A 150 -1.13 -2.47 1.02
C THR A 150 -1.00 -0.96 0.94
N LEU A 151 -0.42 -0.43 -0.14
CA LEU A 151 -0.37 1.02 -0.36
C LEU A 151 -1.76 1.58 -0.69
N ALA A 152 -2.59 0.85 -1.45
CA ALA A 152 -3.96 1.24 -1.76
C ALA A 152 -4.81 1.38 -0.49
N LEU A 153 -4.63 0.52 0.52
CA LEU A 153 -5.35 0.60 1.82
C LEU A 153 -5.16 1.96 2.52
N TYR A 154 -4.05 2.65 2.28
CA TYR A 154 -3.84 4.01 2.76
C TYR A 154 -4.21 5.06 1.71
N ALA A 155 -3.75 4.88 0.48
CA ALA A 155 -3.74 5.91 -0.55
C ALA A 155 -5.12 6.25 -1.12
N TYR A 156 -6.09 5.34 -1.08
CA TYR A 156 -7.39 5.53 -1.72
C TYR A 156 -8.14 6.79 -1.27
N LYS A 157 -7.92 7.27 -0.03
CA LYS A 157 -8.53 8.52 0.49
C LYS A 157 -7.94 9.80 -0.08
N PHE A 158 -6.84 9.71 -0.83
CA PHE A 158 -6.05 10.86 -1.26
C PHE A 158 -6.03 10.99 -2.79
N ASN A 159 -7.12 10.61 -3.48
CA ASN A 159 -7.28 10.80 -4.92
C ASN A 159 -6.04 10.36 -5.76
N PRO A 160 -5.56 9.13 -5.60
CA PRO A 160 -4.36 8.68 -6.29
C PRO A 160 -4.56 8.72 -7.81
N THR A 161 -3.57 9.24 -8.55
CA THR A 161 -3.60 9.21 -10.02
C THR A 161 -3.28 7.82 -10.58
N ASP A 162 -2.55 7.02 -9.81
CA ASP A 162 -2.28 5.61 -10.11
C ASP A 162 -3.51 4.78 -9.71
N PRO A 163 -4.24 4.17 -10.67
CA PRO A 163 -5.45 3.41 -10.36
C PRO A 163 -5.19 2.17 -9.49
N ARG A 164 -3.94 1.72 -9.37
CA ARG A 164 -3.57 0.58 -8.52
C ARG A 164 -3.56 0.94 -7.04
N LEU A 165 -3.58 2.22 -6.71
CA LEU A 165 -3.56 2.74 -5.34
C LEU A 165 -4.95 3.13 -4.82
N GLY A 166 -6.02 2.73 -5.51
CA GLY A 166 -7.40 2.99 -5.10
C GLY A 166 -8.32 1.78 -5.30
N PHE A 167 -9.60 2.01 -5.04
CA PHE A 167 -10.70 1.08 -5.27
C PHE A 167 -11.71 1.74 -6.20
N LEU A 168 -12.40 0.96 -7.04
CA LEU A 168 -13.42 1.50 -7.94
C LEU A 168 -14.72 1.81 -7.19
N ASP A 169 -15.09 0.92 -6.28
CA ASP A 169 -16.26 0.95 -5.41
C ASP A 169 -16.37 2.24 -4.60
N ALA A 170 -17.50 2.94 -4.78
CA ALA A 170 -17.75 4.25 -4.20
C ALA A 170 -17.95 4.18 -2.67
N GLU A 171 -18.53 3.10 -2.16
CA GLU A 171 -18.80 2.84 -0.76
C GLU A 171 -17.48 2.67 0.02
N ILE A 172 -16.51 1.95 -0.54
CA ILE A 172 -15.14 1.86 -0.01
C ILE A 172 -14.52 3.27 0.04
N ASN A 173 -14.61 4.01 -1.06
CA ASN A 173 -14.06 5.37 -1.15
C ASN A 173 -14.72 6.35 -0.15
N ALA A 174 -15.97 6.08 0.26
CA ALA A 174 -16.71 6.85 1.25
C ALA A 174 -16.36 6.50 2.72
N THR A 175 -15.63 5.42 2.98
CA THR A 175 -15.22 5.03 4.35
C THR A 175 -14.27 6.05 4.99
N ALA A 176 -13.99 5.90 6.29
CA ALA A 176 -13.25 6.90 7.09
C ALA A 176 -11.75 7.01 6.77
N GLY A 177 -11.17 6.08 6.00
CA GLY A 177 -9.71 5.98 5.83
C GLY A 177 -9.04 5.01 6.80
N LEU A 178 -7.80 4.64 6.48
CA LEU A 178 -6.95 3.79 7.31
C LEU A 178 -6.87 4.33 8.74
N SER A 179 -7.06 3.46 9.73
CA SER A 179 -6.86 3.79 11.14
C SER A 179 -6.32 2.61 11.94
N GLY A 180 -5.96 2.87 13.19
CA GLY A 180 -5.34 1.87 14.08
C GLY A 180 -3.84 1.68 13.87
N HIS A 181 -3.23 2.40 12.92
CA HIS A 181 -1.78 2.43 12.70
C HIS A 181 -1.07 3.46 13.60
N THR A 182 0.26 3.46 13.56
CA THR A 182 1.08 4.41 14.33
C THR A 182 0.97 5.81 13.72
N VAL A 183 0.40 6.76 14.47
CA VAL A 183 0.32 8.18 14.08
C VAL A 183 1.27 9.01 14.92
N ILE A 184 2.20 9.67 14.25
CA ILE A 184 3.17 10.61 14.81
C ILE A 184 2.64 12.03 14.65
N SER A 185 2.29 12.67 15.78
CA SER A 185 1.67 14.01 15.83
C SER A 185 2.59 15.09 16.41
N GLY A 186 3.88 14.78 16.59
CA GLY A 186 4.84 15.66 17.26
C GLY A 186 6.24 15.57 16.66
N ALA A 187 7.01 16.66 16.74
CA ALA A 187 8.44 16.71 16.42
C ALA A 187 9.34 16.02 17.47
N GLY A 188 8.97 14.77 17.81
CA GLY A 188 9.67 13.97 18.80
C GLY A 188 11.10 13.60 18.38
N ALA A 189 11.84 13.02 19.32
CA ALA A 189 13.16 12.47 19.03
C ALA A 189 13.07 11.36 17.98
N TRP A 190 14.19 11.13 17.27
CA TRP A 190 14.35 9.97 16.42
C TRP A 190 14.00 8.69 17.18
N THR A 191 13.07 7.91 16.64
CA THR A 191 12.49 6.73 17.27
C THR A 191 12.71 5.52 16.38
N THR A 192 12.88 4.34 16.99
CA THR A 192 12.95 3.06 16.29
C THR A 192 11.94 2.11 16.92
N ASP A 193 10.99 1.63 16.11
CA ASP A 193 10.11 0.54 16.47
C ASP A 193 10.65 -0.77 15.87
N SER A 194 10.44 -1.89 16.56
CA SER A 194 10.81 -3.23 16.06
C SER A 194 9.58 -4.15 16.01
N PRO A 195 8.56 -3.88 15.18
CA PRO A 195 7.40 -4.75 15.05
C PRO A 195 7.74 -6.12 14.47
N ASP A 196 6.97 -7.14 14.90
CA ASP A 196 6.86 -8.39 14.18
C ASP A 196 5.93 -8.25 12.96
N MET A 197 6.35 -8.84 11.86
CA MET A 197 5.59 -9.00 10.63
C MET A 197 5.24 -10.48 10.44
N ASP A 198 3.96 -10.78 10.21
CA ASP A 198 3.53 -12.08 9.68
C ASP A 198 3.67 -12.08 8.14
N PRO A 199 3.72 -13.24 7.46
CA PRO A 199 3.68 -13.29 5.99
C PRO A 199 2.42 -12.56 5.47
N ARG A 200 2.44 -12.01 4.25
CA ARG A 200 1.31 -11.33 3.60
C ARG A 200 0.56 -10.38 4.55
N SER A 201 1.32 -9.52 5.22
CA SER A 201 0.81 -8.55 6.19
C SER A 201 1.40 -7.15 5.94
N SER A 202 0.82 -6.11 6.55
CA SER A 202 1.31 -4.73 6.43
C SER A 202 1.17 -3.91 7.70
N ARG A 203 2.07 -2.93 7.84
CA ARG A 203 2.09 -1.96 8.95
C ARG A 203 2.46 -0.55 8.45
N TYR A 204 2.00 0.47 9.17
CA TYR A 204 2.03 1.87 8.73
C TYR A 204 2.47 2.80 9.87
N TRP A 205 3.27 3.80 9.51
CA TRP A 205 3.72 4.88 10.39
C TRP A 205 3.50 6.22 9.68
N GLU A 206 2.62 7.03 10.22
CA GLU A 206 2.18 8.27 9.56
C GLU A 206 2.53 9.49 10.38
N PHE A 207 3.25 10.44 9.78
CA PHE A 207 3.34 11.80 10.28
C PHE A 207 2.09 12.57 9.84
N SER A 208 1.31 13.06 10.80
CA SER A 208 0.09 13.83 10.55
C SER A 208 -0.18 14.85 11.68
N PRO A 209 -0.01 16.16 11.45
CA PRO A 209 0.49 16.76 10.22
C PRO A 209 2.00 16.51 10.05
N ALA A 210 2.47 16.41 8.80
CA ALA A 210 3.88 16.20 8.49
C ALA A 210 4.73 17.49 8.47
N ASN A 211 4.11 18.66 8.39
CA ASN A 211 4.78 19.95 8.32
C ASN A 211 5.36 20.48 9.65
N GLN A 212 5.50 19.63 10.68
CA GLN A 212 6.05 20.08 11.96
C GLN A 212 7.59 20.16 11.98
N GLY A 213 8.23 19.71 10.90
CA GLY A 213 9.64 19.89 10.64
C GLY A 213 9.91 19.93 9.14
N ASP A 214 11.08 20.44 8.76
CA ASP A 214 11.40 20.67 7.36
C ASP A 214 11.55 19.37 6.57
N TYR A 215 12.01 18.30 7.23
CA TYR A 215 12.20 16.99 6.63
C TYR A 215 11.78 15.87 7.57
N VAL A 216 11.14 14.85 6.99
CA VAL A 216 10.87 13.56 7.62
C VAL A 216 11.77 12.52 6.97
N SER A 217 12.35 11.63 7.78
CA SER A 217 13.10 10.47 7.28
C SER A 217 12.54 9.18 7.87
N PHE A 218 12.51 8.15 7.02
CA PHE A 218 12.31 6.76 7.40
C PHE A 218 13.54 5.94 7.03
N THR A 219 13.94 5.04 7.92
CA THR A 219 14.95 4.01 7.69
C THR A 219 14.36 2.67 8.11
N PHE A 220 14.28 1.75 7.17
CA PHE A 220 13.76 0.40 7.33
C PHE A 220 14.91 -0.59 7.26
N ASP A 221 14.97 -1.52 8.21
CA ASP A 221 15.92 -2.63 8.25
C ASP A 221 15.18 -3.93 8.57
N GLY A 222 15.09 -4.82 7.58
CA GLY A 222 14.49 -6.14 7.68
C GLY A 222 15.40 -7.18 8.32
N ARG A 223 16.56 -6.80 8.86
CA ARG A 223 17.54 -7.67 9.53
C ARG A 223 18.01 -8.82 8.64
N GLY A 224 18.31 -8.50 7.38
CA GLY A 224 18.77 -9.44 6.37
C GLY A 224 17.65 -10.21 5.64
N LYS A 225 16.39 -9.83 5.85
CA LYS A 225 15.21 -10.36 5.15
C LYS A 225 14.57 -9.27 4.27
N PRO A 226 14.21 -9.55 3.02
CA PRO A 226 13.61 -8.54 2.16
C PRO A 226 12.11 -8.35 2.40
N TYR A 227 11.69 -7.10 2.52
CA TYR A 227 10.29 -6.67 2.63
C TYR A 227 9.99 -5.59 1.58
N GLY A 228 8.71 -5.34 1.33
CA GLY A 228 8.27 -4.17 0.57
C GLY A 228 8.27 -2.94 1.48
N PHE A 229 9.28 -2.08 1.35
CA PHE A 229 9.37 -0.83 2.08
C PHE A 229 8.92 0.32 1.19
N SER A 230 8.01 1.15 1.67
CA SER A 230 7.50 2.29 0.91
C SER A 230 7.38 3.55 1.75
N VAL A 231 7.53 4.70 1.10
CA VAL A 231 7.19 6.02 1.64
C VAL A 231 6.27 6.73 0.67
N MET A 232 5.16 7.30 1.18
CA MET A 232 4.21 8.10 0.41
C MET A 232 4.00 9.48 1.05
N THR A 233 3.70 10.48 0.22
CA THR A 233 3.42 11.86 0.65
C THR A 233 2.03 12.31 0.23
N VAL A 234 1.40 13.12 1.06
CA VAL A 234 0.12 13.78 0.77
C VAL A 234 0.31 15.29 0.87
N ASP A 235 -0.19 16.02 -0.13
CA ASP A 235 -0.17 17.48 -0.22
C ASP A 235 -1.51 17.99 -0.77
N GLY A 236 -2.06 19.03 -0.14
CA GLY A 236 -3.38 19.58 -0.47
C GLY A 236 -4.51 18.55 -0.45
N GLY A 237 -4.41 17.53 0.41
CA GLY A 237 -5.35 16.41 0.49
C GLY A 237 -5.23 15.36 -0.62
N ASN A 238 -4.21 15.43 -1.48
CA ASN A 238 -3.98 14.47 -2.56
C ASN A 238 -2.65 13.74 -2.39
N LEU A 239 -2.58 12.51 -2.86
CA LEU A 239 -1.35 11.74 -2.94
C LEU A 239 -0.41 12.45 -3.93
N ASP A 240 0.78 12.82 -3.46
CA ASP A 240 1.77 13.55 -4.26
C ASP A 240 2.83 12.60 -4.81
N ARG A 241 3.55 11.88 -3.93
CA ARG A 241 4.67 11.01 -4.34
C ARG A 241 4.66 9.69 -3.60
N ARG A 242 5.29 8.69 -4.23
CA ARG A 242 5.50 7.34 -3.71
C ARG A 242 6.89 6.85 -4.09
N TRP A 243 7.54 6.16 -3.15
CA TRP A 243 8.76 5.38 -3.40
C TRP A 243 8.63 4.03 -2.73
N THR A 244 9.07 2.99 -3.43
CA THR A 244 8.96 1.61 -3.00
C THR A 244 10.25 0.87 -3.33
N SER A 245 10.71 0.02 -2.42
CA SER A 245 11.82 -0.89 -2.61
C SER A 245 11.48 -2.26 -2.04
N TYR A 246 11.80 -3.32 -2.77
CA TYR A 246 11.82 -4.67 -2.23
C TYR A 246 13.28 -5.03 -1.91
N SER A 247 13.66 -4.88 -0.64
CA SER A 247 15.04 -4.98 -0.18
C SER A 247 15.09 -5.33 1.29
N ASP A 248 16.28 -5.68 1.79
CA ASP A 248 16.53 -5.89 3.22
C ASP A 248 16.65 -4.57 3.99
N THR A 249 16.98 -3.47 3.30
CA THR A 249 17.11 -2.13 3.86
C THR A 249 16.54 -1.09 2.89
N PHE A 250 15.94 -0.04 3.41
CA PHE A 250 15.48 1.10 2.61
C PHE A 250 15.47 2.36 3.46
N THR A 251 15.99 3.46 2.93
CA THR A 251 15.94 4.76 3.60
C THR A 251 15.39 5.80 2.66
N ARG A 252 14.49 6.64 3.17
CA ARG A 252 13.93 7.75 2.42
C ARG A 252 13.72 8.96 3.31
N THR A 253 14.36 10.06 2.92
CA THR A 253 14.12 11.41 3.46
C THR A 253 13.32 12.23 2.47
N VAL A 254 12.28 12.91 2.97
CA VAL A 254 11.41 13.79 2.19
C VAL A 254 11.36 15.17 2.84
N ARG A 255 11.34 16.23 2.03
CA ARG A 255 11.00 17.56 2.51
C ARG A 255 9.51 17.59 2.87
N SER A 256 9.18 17.90 4.12
CA SER A 256 7.83 17.79 4.69
C SER A 256 7.20 19.12 5.08
N ALA A 257 7.92 20.23 5.00
CA ALA A 257 7.45 21.57 5.40
C ALA A 257 6.10 21.99 4.78
N ASP A 258 5.81 21.54 3.57
CA ASP A 258 4.58 21.87 2.84
C ASP A 258 3.64 20.67 2.70
N LEU A 259 3.95 19.52 3.31
CA LEU A 259 3.15 18.31 3.20
C LEU A 259 2.12 18.20 4.32
N ASP A 260 0.94 17.70 3.98
CA ASP A 260 -0.09 17.33 4.95
C ASP A 260 0.33 16.10 5.74
N ARG A 261 0.79 15.06 5.03
CA ARG A 261 1.12 13.75 5.60
C ARG A 261 2.33 13.13 4.91
N VAL A 262 3.07 12.33 5.68
CA VAL A 262 4.09 11.40 5.16
C VAL A 262 3.89 10.06 5.86
N VAL A 263 3.75 8.98 5.10
CA VAL A 263 3.57 7.64 5.64
C VAL A 263 4.70 6.72 5.20
N GLY A 264 5.25 5.97 6.14
CA GLY A 264 6.09 4.80 5.90
C GLY A 264 5.27 3.51 5.99
N VAL A 265 5.46 2.60 5.04
CA VAL A 265 4.71 1.33 4.96
C VAL A 265 5.67 0.18 4.84
N VAL A 266 5.45 -0.87 5.63
CA VAL A 266 6.14 -2.16 5.54
C VAL A 266 5.14 -3.21 5.09
N SER A 267 5.46 -3.92 4.01
CA SER A 267 4.67 -5.04 3.46
C SER A 267 5.50 -6.32 3.51
N ALA A 268 5.00 -7.34 4.20
CA ALA A 268 5.61 -8.66 4.28
C ALA A 268 4.97 -9.62 3.28
N PHE A 269 5.80 -10.54 2.78
CA PHE A 269 5.41 -11.52 1.75
C PHE A 269 5.40 -12.94 2.29
N ASP A 270 6.52 -13.64 2.19
CA ASP A 270 6.61 -15.03 2.62
C ASP A 270 7.29 -15.17 3.99
N GLN A 271 7.68 -14.04 4.56
CA GLN A 271 8.65 -13.99 5.64
C GLN A 271 8.00 -13.44 6.89
N THR A 272 8.06 -14.22 7.96
CA THR A 272 7.85 -13.73 9.31
C THR A 272 9.14 -13.12 9.85
N GLY A 273 9.05 -12.05 10.62
CA GLY A 273 10.18 -11.56 11.40
C GLY A 273 10.04 -10.14 11.92
N LEU A 274 11.03 -9.73 12.70
CA LEU A 274 11.16 -8.35 13.16
C LEU A 274 11.70 -7.48 12.03
N VAL A 275 11.13 -6.28 11.91
CA VAL A 275 11.61 -5.20 11.06
C VAL A 275 11.90 -4.01 11.95
N ASP A 276 13.07 -3.39 11.84
CA ASP A 276 13.36 -2.13 12.51
C ASP A 276 12.89 -0.97 11.64
N VAL A 277 11.95 -0.18 12.14
CA VAL A 277 11.40 1.00 11.50
C VAL A 277 11.83 2.22 12.29
N SER A 278 12.83 2.92 11.77
CA SER A 278 13.35 4.14 12.37
C SER A 278 12.80 5.36 11.66
N TYR A 279 12.33 6.35 12.41
CA TYR A 279 11.72 7.53 11.84
C TYR A 279 11.90 8.76 12.73
N GLY A 280 11.78 9.92 12.11
CA GLY A 280 11.77 11.20 12.81
C GLY A 280 11.95 12.38 11.87
N TYR A 281 11.83 13.57 12.45
CA TYR A 281 12.24 14.78 11.78
C TYR A 281 13.77 14.88 11.75
N VAL A 282 14.31 15.31 10.63
CA VAL A 282 15.75 15.45 10.44
C VAL A 282 16.09 16.82 9.88
N GLN A 283 17.31 17.26 10.16
CA GLN A 283 17.91 18.43 9.49
C GLN A 283 19.03 17.88 8.61
N PRO A 284 18.86 17.87 7.27
CA PRO A 284 19.94 17.49 6.38
C PRO A 284 21.12 18.45 6.58
N ALA A 285 22.32 17.90 6.67
CA ALA A 285 23.54 18.67 6.84
C ALA A 285 24.32 18.67 5.53
N ILE A 286 24.62 19.87 5.01
CA ILE A 286 25.47 20.02 3.82
C ILE A 286 26.91 20.20 4.29
N ASN A 287 27.76 19.21 4.00
CA ASN A 287 29.19 19.30 4.26
C ASN A 287 29.91 19.83 3.02
N ILE A 288 30.10 21.16 2.94
CA ILE A 288 30.97 21.75 1.92
C ILE A 288 32.41 21.61 2.39
N LYS A 289 33.20 20.78 1.69
CA LYS A 289 34.65 20.75 1.92
C LYS A 289 35.25 22.05 1.40
N ASP A 290 35.82 22.84 2.30
CA ASP A 290 36.55 24.05 1.94
C ASP A 290 37.82 23.65 1.14
N PRO A 291 38.03 24.18 -0.08
CA PRO A 291 39.22 23.93 -0.88
C PRO A 291 40.52 24.42 -0.24
N THR A 292 40.49 25.09 0.92
CA THR A 292 41.70 25.56 1.64
C THR A 292 42.51 24.46 2.36
N SER A 293 42.06 23.20 2.36
CA SER A 293 42.77 22.08 3.01
C SER A 293 43.96 21.54 2.19
N SER A 294 45.12 22.20 2.29
CA SER A 294 46.50 21.80 1.87
C SER A 294 46.76 21.23 0.46
N ALA A 295 45.73 20.91 -0.32
CA ALA A 295 45.70 20.46 -1.70
C ALA A 295 44.51 21.15 -2.38
N PHE A 296 44.72 22.37 -2.86
CA PHE A 296 43.69 23.11 -3.59
C PHE A 296 43.80 22.83 -5.09
N GLU A 297 42.67 22.59 -5.74
CA GLU A 297 42.50 22.72 -7.18
C GLU A 297 41.96 24.12 -7.45
N MET A 298 42.56 24.86 -8.38
CA MET A 298 41.98 26.15 -8.80
C MET A 298 40.73 25.87 -9.62
N VAL A 299 39.56 26.19 -9.06
CA VAL A 299 38.26 26.03 -9.73
C VAL A 299 37.79 27.38 -10.27
N GLY A 300 37.38 27.40 -11.54
CA GLY A 300 36.97 28.61 -12.28
C GLY A 300 37.57 28.65 -13.68
N MET A 301 37.08 29.55 -14.55
CA MET A 301 37.70 29.76 -15.85
C MET A 301 39.04 30.50 -15.67
N ALA A 302 40.01 30.26 -16.57
CA ALA A 302 41.35 30.86 -16.46
C ALA A 302 41.35 32.40 -16.49
N ASP A 303 40.31 32.99 -17.08
CA ASP A 303 40.06 34.43 -17.22
C ASP A 303 39.03 34.98 -16.22
N ASP A 304 38.31 34.11 -15.49
CA ASP A 304 37.44 34.50 -14.37
C ASP A 304 37.43 33.43 -13.25
N PRO A 305 38.49 33.38 -12.42
CA PRO A 305 38.60 32.41 -11.33
C PRO A 305 37.72 32.74 -10.12
N ARG A 306 36.85 33.77 -10.20
CA ARG A 306 36.01 34.21 -9.08
C ARG A 306 34.66 33.48 -9.00
N SER A 307 34.34 32.70 -10.02
CA SER A 307 33.06 32.01 -10.18
C SER A 307 33.30 30.54 -10.48
N PHE A 308 32.70 29.64 -9.70
CA PHE A 308 32.75 28.21 -9.97
C PHE A 308 31.37 27.58 -9.74
N LEU A 309 31.06 26.54 -10.51
CA LEU A 309 29.85 25.74 -10.30
C LEU A 309 30.15 24.66 -9.26
N VAL A 310 29.36 24.63 -8.19
CA VAL A 310 29.34 23.53 -7.24
C VAL A 310 28.17 22.63 -7.57
N ARG A 311 28.43 21.33 -7.61
CA ARG A 311 27.39 20.30 -7.57
C ARG A 311 27.38 19.74 -6.16
N LEU A 312 26.28 19.97 -5.44
CA LEU A 312 26.09 19.46 -4.10
C LEU A 312 25.36 18.11 -4.17
N ASP A 313 25.83 17.16 -3.38
CA ASP A 313 25.07 15.97 -3.02
C ASP A 313 24.46 16.21 -1.63
N VAL A 314 23.17 15.91 -1.47
CA VAL A 314 22.46 16.14 -0.20
C VAL A 314 21.90 14.81 0.27
N ASP A 315 22.56 14.29 1.28
CA ASP A 315 22.22 13.03 1.91
C ASP A 315 21.41 13.25 3.19
N GLY A 316 20.46 12.34 3.42
CA GLY A 316 19.82 12.17 4.71
C GLY A 316 20.80 11.62 5.75
N LYS A 317 20.33 11.50 6.99
CA LYS A 317 21.15 11.10 8.15
C LYS A 317 21.93 9.79 7.94
N ASP A 318 21.40 8.87 7.15
CA ASP A 318 21.99 7.55 6.88
C ASP A 318 22.60 7.44 5.47
N GLY A 319 22.84 8.55 4.76
CA GLY A 319 23.47 8.55 3.44
C GLY A 319 22.52 8.37 2.25
N ALA A 320 21.20 8.38 2.47
CA ALA A 320 20.21 8.24 1.40
C ALA A 320 19.83 9.58 0.77
N ALA A 321 19.57 9.60 -0.54
CA ALA A 321 19.20 10.82 -1.25
C ALA A 321 17.93 11.48 -0.67
N VAL A 322 18.00 12.80 -0.43
CA VAL A 322 16.86 13.63 0.00
C VAL A 322 16.03 14.05 -1.21
N ALA A 323 14.70 13.88 -1.13
CA ALA A 323 13.81 14.22 -2.23
C ALA A 323 12.97 15.48 -2.01
N GLY A 324 12.65 16.13 -3.13
CA GLY A 324 11.83 17.33 -3.16
C GLY A 324 12.59 18.64 -2.95
N LEU A 325 13.94 18.60 -3.00
CA LEU A 325 14.74 19.82 -2.85
C LEU A 325 14.57 20.75 -4.04
N THR A 326 14.32 22.03 -3.77
CA THR A 326 14.23 23.09 -4.80
C THR A 326 15.39 24.07 -4.70
N LYS A 327 15.64 24.85 -5.78
CA LYS A 327 16.76 25.80 -5.83
C LYS A 327 16.73 26.85 -4.70
N ASP A 328 15.53 27.25 -4.26
CA ASP A 328 15.34 28.34 -3.30
C ASP A 328 15.56 27.87 -1.85
N GLU A 329 15.75 26.56 -1.64
CA GLU A 329 16.10 25.96 -0.34
C GLU A 329 17.61 25.99 -0.06
N PHE A 330 18.41 26.42 -1.04
CA PHE A 330 19.84 26.60 -0.88
C PHE A 330 20.15 28.09 -0.74
N THR A 331 20.63 28.51 0.43
CA THR A 331 21.18 29.85 0.60
C THR A 331 22.68 29.81 0.31
N VAL A 332 23.11 30.51 -0.74
CA VAL A 332 24.54 30.75 -1.01
C VAL A 332 24.92 32.06 -0.32
N THR A 333 25.61 31.99 0.81
CA THR A 333 26.10 33.16 1.56
C THR A 333 27.57 33.44 1.31
#